data_AF-A0A956YMP5-F1
#
_entry.id   AF-A0A956YMP5-F1
#
_cell.length_a   1.000
_cell.length_b   1.000
_cell.length_c   1.000
_cell.angle_alpha   90.00
_cell.angle_beta   90.00
_cell.angle_gamma   90.00
#
_symmetry.space_group_name_H-M   'P 1'
#
loop_
_entity.id
_entity.type
_entity.pdbx_description
1 polymer ?
#
loop_
_entity_poly.entity_id
_entity_poly.type
_entity_poly.pdbx_seq_one_letter_code
_entity_poly.pdbx_strand_id
1 'polypeptide(L)'
;LLADEINRAPAKVQSALLEVMQERQVTIGRETHKVPHPFLVMATQNPIESEGTYPLPEAQVDRFMLKVLVGYPSPTEEFVIVERMTSVVQTVQRIISTEELVALQKEVDAVYVDPALMEYAVKLVTATRQPKTVGQGDMAQYLTFGASPRASINLILAARALAFLRGRGYALPQDVSDLALDVIRHRLVLSYEALADNVTSDELLKRILTVVPQPEVPLHERANSRPYA
;
A
#
# COMPACT_ATOMS: atom_id res chain seq x y z
N LEU A 1 -9.64 -12.78 0.26
CA LEU A 1 -10.49 -12.68 -0.94
C LEU A 1 -9.64 -12.13 -2.07
N LEU A 2 -9.55 -12.85 -3.19
CA LEU A 2 -8.97 -12.34 -4.44
C LEU A 2 -10.11 -11.92 -5.36
N ALA A 3 -10.20 -10.64 -5.67
CA ALA A 3 -11.15 -10.07 -6.62
C ALA A 3 -10.42 -9.84 -7.94
N ASP A 4 -10.49 -10.82 -8.82
CA ASP A 4 -9.81 -10.76 -10.11
C ASP A 4 -10.53 -9.79 -11.05
N GLU A 5 -9.77 -8.96 -11.76
CA GLU A 5 -10.24 -7.97 -12.73
C GLU A 5 -11.41 -7.11 -12.21
N ILE A 6 -11.21 -6.49 -11.04
CA ILE A 6 -12.25 -5.69 -10.36
C ILE A 6 -12.85 -4.59 -11.25
N ASN A 7 -12.08 -4.11 -12.23
CA ASN A 7 -12.52 -3.14 -13.23
C ASN A 7 -13.54 -3.70 -14.24
N ARG A 8 -13.77 -5.01 -14.34
CA ARG A 8 -14.83 -5.59 -15.20
C ARG A 8 -16.17 -5.70 -14.48
N ALA A 9 -16.17 -5.64 -13.16
CA ALA A 9 -17.38 -5.69 -12.37
C ALA A 9 -18.17 -4.37 -12.49
N PRO A 10 -19.52 -4.41 -12.53
CA PRO A 10 -20.33 -3.19 -12.49
C PRO A 10 -20.06 -2.36 -11.22
N ALA A 11 -20.24 -1.04 -11.31
CA ALA A 11 -19.98 -0.13 -10.18
C ALA A 11 -20.71 -0.50 -8.87
N LYS A 12 -21.90 -1.11 -8.95
CA LYS A 12 -22.63 -1.61 -7.77
C LYS A 12 -21.88 -2.75 -7.06
N VAL A 13 -21.28 -3.66 -7.82
CA VAL A 13 -20.51 -4.80 -7.28
C VAL A 13 -19.19 -4.30 -6.68
N GLN A 14 -18.52 -3.37 -7.36
CA GLN A 14 -17.32 -2.69 -6.83
C GLN A 14 -17.64 -2.00 -5.50
N SER A 15 -18.75 -1.26 -5.44
CA SER A 15 -19.18 -0.55 -4.22
C SER A 15 -19.47 -1.51 -3.05
N ALA A 16 -20.15 -2.63 -3.31
CA ALA A 16 -20.43 -3.65 -2.30
C ALA A 16 -19.14 -4.28 -1.73
N LEU A 17 -18.14 -4.57 -2.58
CA LEU A 17 -16.86 -5.07 -2.11
C LEU A 17 -16.15 -4.07 -1.19
N LEU A 18 -16.17 -2.78 -1.56
CA LEU A 18 -15.53 -1.72 -0.80
C LEU A 18 -16.25 -1.41 0.52
N GLU A 19 -17.57 -1.58 0.54
CA GLU A 19 -18.37 -1.52 1.77
C GLU A 19 -17.93 -2.62 2.75
N VAL A 20 -17.81 -3.86 2.27
CA VAL A 20 -17.33 -4.99 3.10
C VAL A 20 -15.89 -4.75 3.60
N MET A 21 -15.03 -4.14 2.78
CA MET A 21 -13.67 -3.76 3.20
C MET A 21 -13.66 -2.74 4.34
N GLN A 22 -14.59 -1.79 4.34
CA GLN A 22 -14.64 -0.69 5.31
C GLN A 22 -15.40 -1.08 6.58
N GLU A 23 -16.56 -1.72 6.43
CA GLU A 23 -17.47 -2.06 7.54
C GLU A 23 -17.15 -3.41 8.19
N ARG A 24 -16.37 -4.28 7.53
CA ARG A 24 -16.04 -5.64 8.00
C ARG A 24 -17.29 -6.49 8.30
N GLN A 25 -18.40 -6.18 7.64
CA GLN A 25 -19.65 -6.92 7.73
C GLN A 25 -20.46 -6.74 6.44
N VAL A 26 -21.42 -7.62 6.22
CA VAL A 26 -22.39 -7.55 5.14
C VAL A 26 -23.79 -7.77 5.69
N THR A 27 -24.76 -6.98 5.25
CA THR A 27 -26.17 -7.15 5.63
C THR A 27 -26.93 -7.80 4.48
N ILE A 28 -27.52 -8.96 4.74
CA ILE A 28 -28.35 -9.70 3.77
C ILE A 28 -29.79 -9.72 4.31
N GLY A 29 -30.68 -8.97 3.66
CA GLY A 29 -32.04 -8.78 4.15
C GLY A 29 -32.08 -8.00 5.47
N ARG A 30 -32.37 -8.69 6.58
CA ARG A 30 -32.39 -8.11 7.95
C ARG A 30 -31.26 -8.62 8.84
N GLU A 31 -30.42 -9.52 8.34
CA GLU A 31 -29.36 -10.15 9.12
C GLU A 31 -27.99 -9.61 8.72
N THR A 32 -27.16 -9.31 9.73
CA THR A 32 -25.81 -8.81 9.55
C THR A 32 -24.80 -9.91 9.83
N HIS A 33 -23.94 -10.20 8.85
CA HIS A 33 -22.90 -11.21 8.93
C HIS A 33 -21.52 -10.54 8.98
N LYS A 34 -20.70 -10.88 9.97
CA LYS A 34 -19.32 -10.40 10.06
C LYS A 34 -18.41 -11.17 9.12
N VAL A 35 -17.43 -10.49 8.53
CA VAL A 35 -16.38 -11.18 7.77
C VAL A 35 -15.42 -11.91 8.71
N PRO A 36 -14.70 -12.95 8.23
CA PRO A 36 -13.67 -13.63 9.02
C PRO A 36 -12.59 -12.66 9.53
N HIS A 37 -11.87 -13.02 10.60
CA HIS A 37 -10.72 -12.25 11.08
C HIS A 37 -9.50 -13.18 11.12
N PRO A 38 -8.39 -12.87 10.40
CA PRO A 38 -8.16 -11.70 9.55
C PRO A 38 -8.92 -11.71 8.21
N PHE A 39 -9.22 -10.51 7.69
CA PHE A 39 -9.82 -10.33 6.36
C PHE A 39 -8.93 -9.43 5.49
N LEU A 40 -8.49 -9.99 4.37
CA LEU A 40 -7.72 -9.30 3.34
C LEU A 40 -8.46 -9.38 2.00
N VAL A 41 -8.53 -8.25 1.31
CA VAL A 41 -8.95 -8.18 -0.09
C VAL A 41 -7.72 -7.85 -0.93
N MET A 42 -7.41 -8.73 -1.88
CA MET A 42 -6.50 -8.47 -2.98
C MET A 42 -7.36 -8.28 -4.22
N ALA A 43 -7.13 -7.22 -4.98
CA ALA A 43 -7.83 -6.96 -6.23
C ALA A 43 -6.82 -6.74 -7.34
N THR A 44 -7.09 -7.31 -8.52
CA THR A 44 -6.26 -7.13 -9.71
C THR A 44 -6.98 -6.23 -10.70
N GLN A 45 -6.20 -5.53 -11.54
CA GLN A 45 -6.70 -4.72 -12.64
C GLN A 45 -5.82 -5.03 -13.85
N ASN A 46 -6.44 -5.47 -14.95
CA ASN A 46 -5.72 -5.63 -16.21
C ASN A 46 -5.72 -4.27 -16.94
N PRO A 47 -4.54 -3.67 -17.20
CA PRO A 47 -4.46 -2.34 -17.79
C PRO A 47 -4.67 -2.30 -19.30
N ILE A 48 -4.65 -3.46 -19.99
CA ILE A 48 -4.63 -3.52 -21.46
C ILE A 48 -6.04 -3.52 -22.06
N GLU A 49 -7.02 -4.10 -21.37
CA GLU A 49 -8.38 -4.25 -21.89
C GLU A 49 -9.22 -3.01 -21.58
N SER A 50 -9.69 -2.32 -22.62
CA SER A 50 -10.53 -1.12 -22.50
C SER A 50 -12.02 -1.41 -22.70
N GLU A 51 -12.37 -2.47 -23.44
CA GLU A 51 -13.78 -2.83 -23.69
C GLU A 51 -14.42 -3.48 -22.46
N GLY A 52 -15.59 -2.98 -22.06
CA GLY A 52 -16.35 -3.53 -20.94
C GLY A 52 -15.74 -3.29 -19.57
N THR A 53 -14.85 -2.30 -19.44
CA THR A 53 -14.27 -1.92 -18.15
C THR A 53 -14.92 -0.67 -17.55
N TYR A 54 -15.08 -0.71 -16.23
CA TYR A 54 -15.55 0.35 -15.36
C TYR A 54 -14.38 0.74 -14.44
N PRO A 55 -13.65 1.82 -14.75
CA PRO A 55 -12.54 2.24 -13.91
C PRO A 55 -13.06 2.56 -12.51
N LEU A 56 -12.27 2.19 -11.49
CA LEU A 56 -12.63 2.52 -10.12
C LEU A 56 -12.43 4.03 -9.91
N PRO A 57 -13.44 4.76 -9.41
CA PRO A 57 -13.27 6.14 -8.98
C PRO A 57 -12.14 6.28 -7.98
N GLU A 58 -11.48 7.42 -7.95
CA GLU A 58 -10.30 7.70 -7.13
C GLU A 58 -10.61 7.52 -5.64
N ALA A 59 -11.80 7.93 -5.21
CA ALA A 59 -12.30 7.72 -3.85
C ALA A 59 -12.40 6.24 -3.47
N GLN A 60 -12.62 5.34 -4.45
CA GLN A 60 -12.64 3.90 -4.25
C GLN A 60 -11.22 3.34 -4.16
N VAL A 61 -10.33 3.73 -5.07
CA VAL A 61 -8.94 3.26 -5.08
C VAL A 61 -8.20 3.71 -3.81
N ASP A 62 -8.53 4.88 -3.25
CA ASP A 62 -7.96 5.39 -1.99
C ASP A 62 -8.21 4.47 -0.76
N ARG A 63 -9.21 3.57 -0.84
CA ARG A 63 -9.49 2.57 0.21
C ARG A 63 -8.48 1.42 0.23
N PHE A 64 -7.77 1.18 -0.87
CA PHE A 64 -6.70 0.18 -0.91
C PHE A 64 -5.44 0.71 -0.27
N MET A 65 -4.86 -0.07 0.65
CA MET A 65 -3.63 0.33 1.35
C MET A 65 -2.48 0.53 0.36
N LEU A 66 -2.27 -0.44 -0.54
CA LEU A 66 -1.18 -0.49 -1.51
C LEU A 66 -1.72 -0.72 -2.93
N LYS A 67 -1.07 -0.13 -3.92
CA LYS A 67 -1.13 -0.53 -5.33
C LYS A 67 0.25 -1.01 -5.76
N VAL A 68 0.38 -2.32 -5.96
CA VAL A 68 1.61 -2.96 -6.40
C VAL A 68 1.57 -3.12 -7.92
N LEU A 69 2.64 -2.68 -8.60
CA LEU A 69 2.79 -2.91 -10.03
C LEU A 69 3.51 -4.24 -10.23
N VAL A 70 2.85 -5.19 -10.89
CA VAL A 70 3.41 -6.50 -11.20
C VAL A 70 3.86 -6.49 -12.65
N GLY A 71 5.18 -6.61 -12.87
CA GLY A 71 5.78 -6.79 -14.19
C GLY A 71 5.97 -8.26 -14.53
N TYR A 72 6.53 -8.52 -15.71
CA TYR A 72 6.99 -9.87 -16.06
C TYR A 72 8.23 -10.25 -15.23
N PRO A 73 8.38 -11.53 -14.86
CA PRO A 73 9.59 -12.02 -14.22
C PRO A 73 10.81 -11.84 -15.13
N SER A 74 11.99 -11.76 -14.55
CA SER A 74 13.23 -11.89 -15.31
C SER A 74 13.36 -13.29 -15.92
N PRO A 75 14.17 -13.49 -16.99
CA PRO A 75 14.35 -14.82 -17.59
C PRO A 75 14.81 -15.89 -16.58
N THR A 76 15.59 -15.50 -15.57
CA THR A 76 16.05 -16.41 -14.50
C THR A 76 14.92 -16.78 -13.56
N GLU A 77 14.08 -15.82 -13.15
CA GLU A 77 12.89 -16.09 -12.34
C GLU A 77 11.87 -16.93 -13.11
N GLU A 78 11.67 -16.63 -14.39
CA GLU A 78 10.78 -17.37 -15.28
C GLU A 78 11.23 -18.82 -15.47
N PHE A 79 12.53 -19.05 -15.66
CA PHE A 79 13.10 -20.39 -15.71
C PHE A 79 12.78 -21.20 -14.43
N VAL A 80 12.99 -20.60 -13.25
CA VAL A 80 12.68 -21.24 -11.96
C VAL A 80 11.18 -21.51 -11.81
N ILE A 81 10.32 -20.60 -12.29
CA ILE A 81 8.87 -20.80 -12.30
C ILE A 81 8.52 -22.01 -13.17
N VAL A 82 9.04 -22.09 -14.40
CA VAL A 82 8.80 -23.21 -15.32
C VAL A 82 9.28 -24.53 -14.70
N GLU A 83 10.50 -24.55 -14.15
CA GLU A 83 11.06 -25.74 -13.49
C GLU A 83 10.17 -26.22 -12.34
N ARG A 84 9.69 -25.31 -11.48
CA ARG A 84 8.82 -25.66 -10.34
C ARG A 84 7.42 -26.11 -10.77
N MET A 85 6.83 -25.46 -11.78
CA MET A 85 5.47 -25.75 -12.24
C MET A 85 5.38 -27.02 -13.11
N THR A 86 6.49 -27.43 -13.73
CA THR A 86 6.58 -28.69 -14.49
C THR A 86 7.06 -29.87 -13.63
N SER A 87 7.50 -29.61 -12.41
CA SER A 87 7.86 -30.63 -11.41
C SER A 87 6.65 -31.08 -10.60
N VAL A 88 6.80 -32.16 -9.83
CA VAL A 88 5.75 -32.64 -8.91
C VAL A 88 5.44 -31.55 -7.88
N VAL A 89 4.16 -31.16 -7.80
CA VAL A 89 3.69 -30.14 -6.85
C VAL A 89 3.96 -30.63 -5.43
N GLN A 90 4.81 -29.93 -4.71
CA GLN A 90 5.06 -30.20 -3.30
C GLN A 90 3.87 -29.75 -2.46
N THR A 91 3.47 -30.59 -1.50
CA THR A 91 2.45 -30.22 -0.52
C THR A 91 2.97 -29.12 0.39
N VAL A 92 2.27 -27.99 0.42
CA VAL A 92 2.63 -26.88 1.31
C VAL A 92 2.43 -27.27 2.78
N GLN A 93 3.43 -27.00 3.61
CA GLN A 93 3.34 -27.21 5.04
C GLN A 93 2.81 -25.95 5.72
N ARG A 94 1.81 -26.11 6.59
CA ARG A 94 1.30 -25.01 7.41
C ARG A 94 2.34 -24.66 8.49
N ILE A 95 2.95 -23.48 8.38
CA ILE A 95 3.92 -22.98 9.35
C ILE A 95 3.27 -22.17 10.47
N ILE A 96 2.20 -21.42 10.16
CA ILE A 96 1.47 -20.62 11.15
C ILE A 96 -0.05 -20.76 11.01
N SER A 97 -0.76 -20.45 12.09
CA SER A 97 -2.21 -20.38 12.18
C SER A 97 -2.74 -18.95 11.94
N THR A 98 -4.05 -18.83 11.74
CA THR A 98 -4.73 -17.53 11.65
C THR A 98 -4.69 -16.77 12.97
N GLU A 99 -4.76 -17.50 14.09
CA GLU A 99 -4.67 -16.96 15.45
C GLU A 99 -3.26 -16.44 15.74
N GLU A 100 -2.23 -17.19 15.33
CA GLU A 100 -0.83 -16.76 15.41
C GLU A 100 -0.58 -15.52 14.53
N LEU A 101 -1.16 -15.47 13.33
CA LEU A 101 -1.08 -14.27 12.48
C LEU A 101 -1.71 -13.04 13.16
N VAL A 102 -2.85 -13.19 13.83
CA VAL A 102 -3.47 -12.10 14.60
C VAL A 102 -2.61 -11.71 15.80
N ALA A 103 -1.94 -12.65 16.46
CA ALA A 103 -0.98 -12.34 17.52
C ALA A 103 0.19 -11.52 16.98
N LEU A 104 0.77 -11.90 15.83
CA LEU A 104 1.83 -11.15 15.16
C LEU A 104 1.38 -9.75 14.73
N GLN A 105 0.13 -9.58 14.27
CA GLN A 105 -0.42 -8.25 13.97
C GLN A 105 -0.42 -7.33 15.20
N LYS A 106 -0.72 -7.87 16.39
CA LYS A 106 -0.64 -7.11 17.65
C LYS A 106 0.79 -6.76 18.04
N GLU A 107 1.75 -7.63 17.74
CA GLU A 107 3.17 -7.32 17.94
C GLU A 107 3.66 -6.23 16.99
N VAL A 108 3.21 -6.26 15.73
CA VAL A 108 3.44 -5.18 14.77
C VAL A 108 2.92 -3.87 15.33
N ASP A 109 1.74 -3.82 15.95
CA ASP A 109 1.18 -2.59 16.55
C ASP A 109 2.07 -1.98 17.64
N ALA A 110 2.90 -2.79 18.31
CA ALA A 110 3.83 -2.35 19.35
C ALA A 110 5.17 -1.82 18.79
N VAL A 111 5.45 -1.99 17.49
CA VAL A 111 6.66 -1.45 16.86
C VAL A 111 6.65 0.08 16.94
N TYR A 112 7.75 0.61 17.45
CA TYR A 112 7.92 2.04 17.70
C TYR A 112 8.03 2.81 16.38
N VAL A 113 7.35 3.95 16.32
CA VAL A 113 7.47 4.92 15.23
C VAL A 113 7.74 6.27 15.85
N ASP A 114 8.90 6.85 15.53
CA ASP A 114 9.28 8.17 16.01
C ASP A 114 8.31 9.24 15.46
N PRO A 115 7.90 10.24 16.26
CA PRO A 115 7.07 11.36 15.78
C PRO A 115 7.64 12.05 14.54
N ALA A 116 8.96 12.16 14.39
CA ALA A 116 9.60 12.73 13.22
C ALA A 116 9.31 11.93 11.93
N LEU A 117 9.10 10.60 12.02
CA LEU A 117 8.64 9.80 10.88
C LEU A 117 7.19 10.09 10.52
N MET A 118 6.33 10.32 11.51
CA MET A 118 4.94 10.72 11.28
C MET A 118 4.87 12.08 10.58
N GLU A 119 5.66 13.05 11.05
CA GLU A 119 5.82 14.36 10.42
C GLU A 119 6.35 14.24 8.98
N TYR A 120 7.35 13.38 8.77
CA TYR A 120 7.88 13.11 7.44
C TYR A 120 6.82 12.53 6.49
N ALA A 121 6.05 11.53 6.93
CA ALA A 121 4.94 10.98 6.14
C ALA A 121 3.88 12.05 5.81
N VAL A 122 3.52 12.90 6.77
CA VAL A 122 2.59 14.02 6.55
C VAL A 122 3.18 15.04 5.57
N LYS A 123 4.48 15.33 5.66
CA LYS A 123 5.18 16.26 4.75
C LYS A 123 5.22 15.72 3.32
N LEU A 124 5.52 14.44 3.12
CA LEU A 124 5.46 13.78 1.81
C LEU A 124 4.07 13.89 1.19
N VAL A 125 3.02 13.54 1.95
CA VAL A 125 1.64 13.61 1.47
C VAL A 125 1.20 15.05 1.20
N THR A 126 1.62 16.00 2.04
CA THR A 126 1.31 17.42 1.84
C THR A 126 2.02 17.99 0.62
N ALA A 127 3.25 17.56 0.33
CA ALA A 127 3.96 17.94 -0.88
C ALA A 127 3.21 17.52 -2.16
N THR A 128 2.46 16.41 -2.15
CA THR A 128 1.60 16.04 -3.29
C THR A 128 0.39 16.97 -3.48
N ARG A 129 -0.04 17.67 -2.43
CA ARG A 129 -1.17 18.62 -2.46
C ARG A 129 -0.72 20.05 -2.69
N GLN A 130 0.49 20.39 -2.22
CA GLN A 130 1.06 21.72 -2.25
C GLN A 130 2.55 21.65 -2.62
N PRO A 131 2.89 21.26 -3.87
CA PRO A 131 4.28 20.98 -4.25
C PRO A 131 5.17 22.23 -4.24
N LYS A 132 4.58 23.43 -4.33
CA LYS A 132 5.26 24.72 -4.12
C LYS A 132 5.98 24.81 -2.75
N THR A 133 5.45 24.17 -1.71
CA THR A 133 6.03 24.21 -0.35
C THR A 133 7.38 23.49 -0.24
N VAL A 134 7.69 22.64 -1.22
CA VAL A 134 8.95 21.87 -1.28
C VAL A 134 9.79 22.25 -2.50
N GLY A 135 9.55 23.42 -3.08
CA GLY A 135 10.31 23.91 -4.24
C GLY A 135 9.98 23.23 -5.57
N GLN A 136 8.90 22.46 -5.64
CA GLN A 136 8.43 21.76 -6.85
C GLN A 136 7.19 22.46 -7.45
N GLY A 137 7.26 23.78 -7.60
CA GLY A 137 6.09 24.58 -8.00
C GLY A 137 5.57 24.28 -9.40
N ASP A 138 6.46 23.84 -10.30
CA ASP A 138 6.19 23.37 -11.65
C ASP A 138 5.32 22.10 -11.68
N MET A 139 5.44 21.23 -10.67
CA MET A 139 4.61 20.03 -10.56
C MET A 139 3.13 20.32 -10.28
N ALA A 140 2.79 21.52 -9.81
CA ALA A 140 1.40 21.85 -9.48
C ALA A 140 0.47 21.76 -10.68
N GLN A 141 0.97 22.01 -11.90
CA GLN A 141 0.18 21.89 -13.13
C GLN A 141 -0.13 20.44 -13.51
N TYR A 142 0.63 19.48 -12.98
CA TYR A 142 0.51 18.05 -13.28
C TYR A 142 -0.43 17.29 -12.33
N LEU A 143 -0.93 17.95 -11.29
CA LEU A 143 -1.75 17.34 -10.24
C LEU A 143 -3.07 18.09 -10.10
N THR A 144 -4.16 17.40 -10.42
CA THR A 144 -5.52 17.88 -10.12
C THR A 144 -5.82 17.74 -8.63
N PHE A 145 -5.44 16.60 -8.04
CA PHE A 145 -5.57 16.34 -6.60
C PHE A 145 -4.38 15.51 -6.09
N GLY A 146 -3.87 15.90 -4.92
CA GLY A 146 -2.86 15.14 -4.20
C GLY A 146 -3.46 14.04 -3.30
N ALA A 147 -2.59 13.27 -2.67
CA ALA A 147 -2.97 12.13 -1.86
C ALA A 147 -3.77 12.52 -0.60
N SER A 148 -4.71 11.64 -0.21
CA SER A 148 -5.56 11.84 0.95
C SER A 148 -4.80 11.58 2.28
N PRO A 149 -5.37 11.95 3.45
CA PRO A 149 -4.81 11.58 4.75
C PRO A 149 -4.66 10.06 4.97
N ARG A 150 -5.35 9.22 4.20
CA ARG A 150 -5.13 7.76 4.26
C ARG A 150 -3.73 7.39 3.82
N ALA A 151 -3.08 8.17 2.94
CA ALA A 151 -1.71 7.95 2.54
C ALA A 151 -0.75 8.02 3.73
N SER A 152 -0.83 9.07 4.56
CA SER A 152 0.09 9.22 5.70
C SER A 152 -0.13 8.14 6.76
N ILE A 153 -1.39 7.79 7.03
CA ILE A 153 -1.73 6.68 7.92
C ILE A 153 -1.15 5.36 7.39
N ASN A 154 -1.40 5.04 6.12
CA ASN A 154 -0.97 3.79 5.52
C ASN A 154 0.54 3.70 5.34
N LEU A 155 1.24 4.81 5.09
CA LEU A 155 2.71 4.84 5.08
C LEU A 155 3.27 4.39 6.43
N ILE A 156 2.75 4.93 7.53
CA ILE A 156 3.24 4.61 8.86
C ILE A 156 2.89 3.16 9.25
N LEU A 157 1.67 2.71 8.97
CA LEU A 157 1.28 1.32 9.22
C LEU A 157 2.10 0.33 8.39
N ALA A 158 2.33 0.64 7.12
CA ALA A 158 3.14 -0.19 6.23
C ALA A 158 4.61 -0.22 6.68
N ALA A 159 5.19 0.94 7.00
CA ALA A 159 6.57 1.06 7.48
C ALA A 159 6.78 0.30 8.79
N ARG A 160 5.79 0.35 9.69
CA ARG A 160 5.78 -0.42 10.94
C ARG A 160 5.81 -1.92 10.68
N ALA A 161 4.95 -2.41 9.79
CA ALA A 161 4.93 -3.82 9.40
C ALA A 161 6.24 -4.24 8.71
N LEU A 162 6.78 -3.41 7.83
CA LEU A 162 8.04 -3.70 7.14
C LEU A 162 9.23 -3.74 8.10
N ALA A 163 9.29 -2.82 9.07
CA ALA A 163 10.30 -2.84 10.12
C ALA A 163 10.24 -4.13 10.94
N PHE A 164 9.03 -4.58 11.32
CA PHE A 164 8.81 -5.85 12.00
C PHE A 164 9.29 -7.05 11.18
N LEU A 165 8.93 -7.10 9.90
CA LEU A 165 9.37 -8.16 8.97
C LEU A 165 10.89 -8.15 8.77
N ARG A 166 11.54 -6.99 8.92
CA ARG A 166 12.99 -6.83 8.94
C ARG A 166 13.63 -7.12 10.29
N GLY A 167 12.87 -7.62 11.26
CA GLY A 167 13.34 -8.01 12.59
C GLY A 167 13.58 -6.84 13.55
N ARG A 168 13.07 -5.64 13.26
CA ARG A 168 13.25 -4.45 14.10
C ARG A 168 12.00 -4.10 14.89
N GLY A 169 12.21 -3.67 16.14
CA GLY A 169 11.17 -3.12 17.02
C GLY A 169 10.88 -1.63 16.81
N TYR A 170 11.47 -1.01 15.78
CA TYR A 170 11.31 0.40 15.45
C TYR A 170 11.40 0.63 13.93
N ALA A 171 10.60 1.57 13.42
CA ALA A 171 10.62 1.99 12.02
C ALA A 171 11.75 2.99 11.74
N LEU A 172 12.27 2.96 10.52
CA LEU A 172 13.29 3.89 10.00
C LEU A 172 12.73 4.68 8.79
N PRO A 173 13.35 5.82 8.42
CA PRO A 173 12.96 6.58 7.23
C PRO A 173 12.92 5.72 5.96
N GLN A 174 13.87 4.78 5.84
CA GLN A 174 13.93 3.84 4.72
C GLN A 174 12.66 2.99 4.59
N ASP A 175 12.05 2.55 5.69
CA ASP A 175 10.82 1.74 5.65
C ASP A 175 9.64 2.53 5.08
N VAL A 176 9.62 3.85 5.32
CA VAL A 176 8.62 4.76 4.72
C VAL A 176 8.91 4.98 3.24
N SER A 177 10.17 5.25 2.88
CA SER A 177 10.56 5.50 1.49
C SER A 177 10.37 4.27 0.58
N ASP A 178 10.67 3.07 1.06
CA ASP A 178 10.51 1.81 0.31
C ASP A 178 9.05 1.55 -0.08
N LEU A 179 8.10 1.97 0.77
CA LEU A 179 6.67 1.76 0.57
C LEU A 179 5.97 2.99 -0.02
N ALA A 180 6.69 4.09 -0.23
CA ALA A 180 6.10 5.36 -0.61
C ALA A 180 5.38 5.31 -1.95
N LEU A 181 5.97 4.65 -2.95
CA LEU A 181 5.32 4.51 -4.25
C LEU A 181 4.06 3.64 -4.15
N ASP A 182 4.14 2.48 -3.51
CA ASP A 182 3.02 1.55 -3.38
C ASP A 182 1.84 2.13 -2.60
N VAL A 183 2.13 2.97 -1.60
CA VAL A 183 1.07 3.66 -0.85
C VAL A 183 0.54 4.87 -1.64
N ILE A 184 1.38 5.69 -2.27
CA ILE A 184 0.91 7.01 -2.73
C ILE A 184 0.46 7.00 -4.21
N ARG A 185 1.01 6.14 -5.07
CA ARG A 185 0.86 6.22 -6.54
C ARG A 185 -0.60 6.30 -7.01
N HIS A 186 -1.48 5.52 -6.40
CA HIS A 186 -2.90 5.44 -6.77
C HIS A 186 -3.78 6.50 -6.13
N ARG A 187 -3.18 7.38 -5.32
CA ARG A 187 -3.85 8.47 -4.63
C ARG A 187 -3.57 9.82 -5.29
N LEU A 188 -2.80 9.84 -6.37
CA LEU A 188 -2.55 11.03 -7.17
C LEU A 188 -3.49 11.07 -8.36
N VAL A 189 -4.18 12.19 -8.52
CA VAL A 189 -5.01 12.46 -9.69
C VAL A 189 -4.23 13.40 -10.61
N LEU A 190 -3.77 12.84 -11.72
CA LEU A 190 -3.01 13.59 -12.73
C LEU A 190 -3.93 14.56 -13.47
N SER A 191 -3.37 15.69 -13.90
CA SER A 191 -4.06 16.64 -14.78
C SER A 191 -4.03 16.18 -16.24
N TYR A 192 -4.81 16.85 -17.09
CA TYR A 192 -4.77 16.60 -18.53
C TYR A 192 -3.38 16.90 -19.11
N GLU A 193 -2.73 17.95 -18.63
CA GLU A 193 -1.37 18.35 -19.02
C GLU A 193 -0.36 17.25 -18.70
N ALA A 194 -0.47 16.61 -17.53
CA ALA A 194 0.41 15.48 -17.17
C ALA A 194 0.24 14.30 -18.14
N LEU A 195 -1.00 14.01 -18.53
CA LEU A 195 -1.29 12.94 -19.50
C LEU A 195 -0.74 13.28 -20.89
N ALA A 196 -0.90 14.53 -21.33
CA ALA A 196 -0.36 15.00 -22.61
C ALA A 196 1.17 14.92 -22.66
N ASP A 197 1.83 15.24 -21.55
CA ASP A 197 3.30 15.20 -21.41
C ASP A 197 3.83 13.78 -21.07
N ASN A 198 2.96 12.76 -20.97
CA ASN A 198 3.29 11.40 -20.53
C ASN A 198 3.97 11.32 -19.15
N VAL A 199 3.67 12.28 -18.27
CA VAL A 199 4.20 12.30 -16.91
C VAL A 199 3.43 11.31 -16.03
N THR A 200 4.15 10.48 -15.29
CA THR A 200 3.55 9.45 -14.43
C THR A 200 3.50 9.85 -12.96
N SER A 201 2.56 9.28 -12.20
CA SER A 201 2.49 9.46 -10.74
C SER A 201 3.79 9.04 -10.04
N ASP A 202 4.46 7.99 -10.54
CA ASP A 202 5.73 7.50 -10.00
C ASP A 202 6.86 8.51 -10.18
N GLU A 203 6.94 9.19 -11.33
CA GLU A 203 7.95 10.23 -11.58
C GLU A 203 7.74 11.43 -10.66
N LEU A 204 6.51 11.90 -10.52
CA LEU A 204 6.15 12.98 -9.60
C LEU A 204 6.50 12.62 -8.15
N LEU A 205 6.19 11.40 -7.72
CA LEU A 205 6.52 10.94 -6.36
C LEU A 205 8.01 10.80 -6.13
N LYS A 206 8.78 10.29 -7.10
CA LYS A 206 10.25 10.21 -6.99
C LYS A 206 10.87 11.60 -6.82
N ARG A 207 10.36 12.62 -7.53
CA ARG A 207 10.79 14.02 -7.33
C ARG A 207 10.52 14.48 -5.89
N ILE A 208 9.31 14.24 -5.37
CA ILE A 208 8.95 14.59 -4.00
C ILE A 208 9.85 13.88 -2.98
N LEU A 209 10.06 12.57 -3.14
CA LEU A 209 10.92 11.78 -2.24
C LEU A 209 12.37 12.26 -2.24
N THR A 210 12.85 12.80 -3.35
CA THR A 210 14.22 13.33 -3.49
C THR A 210 14.38 14.68 -2.77
N VAL A 211 13.36 15.56 -2.84
CA VAL A 211 13.47 16.92 -2.27
C VAL A 211 13.03 17.02 -0.82
N VAL A 212 12.18 16.11 -0.34
CA VAL A 212 11.73 16.11 1.06
C VAL A 212 12.79 15.36 1.89
N PRO A 213 13.53 16.06 2.77
CA PRO A 213 14.60 15.44 3.54
C PRO A 213 14.03 14.39 4.49
N GLN A 214 14.71 13.24 4.57
CA GLN A 214 14.42 12.23 5.58
C GLN A 214 14.79 12.78 6.98
N PRO A 215 14.00 12.46 8.01
CA PRO A 215 14.31 12.90 9.37
C PRO A 215 15.51 12.12 9.91
N GLU A 216 16.34 12.78 10.71
CA GLU A 216 17.30 12.11 11.57
C GLU A 216 16.54 11.49 12.75
N VAL A 217 16.34 10.18 12.71
CA VAL A 217 15.72 9.44 13.82
C VAL A 217 16.85 8.95 14.73
N PRO A 218 17.01 9.51 15.94
CA PRO A 218 18.01 8.99 16.87
C PRO A 218 17.68 7.54 17.17
N LEU A 219 18.66 6.66 16.94
CA LEU A 219 18.56 5.24 17.28
C LEU A 219 18.52 5.12 18.80
N HIS A 220 17.33 5.23 19.39
CA HIS A 220 17.13 4.80 20.76
C HIS A 220 17.08 3.27 20.75
N GLU A 221 18.23 2.63 20.93
CA GLU A 221 18.26 1.28 21.45
C GLU A 221 17.56 1.29 22.81
N ARG A 222 16.25 1.03 22.81
CA ARG A 222 15.60 0.52 24.01
C ARG A 222 16.20 -0.86 24.22
N ALA A 223 17.21 -0.93 25.06
CA ALA A 223 17.72 -2.15 25.63
C ALA A 223 16.55 -2.84 26.35
N ASN A 224 15.78 -3.64 25.61
CA ASN A 224 14.92 -4.65 26.20
C ASN A 224 15.88 -5.70 26.74
N SER A 225 16.20 -5.55 28.03
CA SER A 225 16.64 -6.62 28.90
C SER A 225 15.69 -7.80 28.73
N ARG A 226 16.06 -8.76 27.87
CA ARG A 226 15.55 -10.13 27.96
C ARG A 226 16.34 -10.80 29.08
N PRO A 227 15.75 -11.13 30.23
CA PRO A 227 16.36 -12.14 31.07
C PRO A 227 16.19 -13.47 30.33
N TYR A 228 17.28 -13.97 29.74
CA TYR A 228 17.37 -15.39 29.47
C TYR A 228 17.43 -16.09 30.84
N ALA A 229 16.36 -16.82 31.16
CA ALA A 229 16.32 -17.86 32.17
C ALA A 229 15.64 -19.08 31.55
#